data_AF-A0A1V5PKD0-F1
#
_entry.id   AF-A0A1V5PKD0-F1
#
_cell.length_a   1.000
_cell.length_b   1.000
_cell.length_c   1.000
_cell.angle_alpha   90.00
_cell.angle_beta   90.00
_cell.angle_gamma   90.00
#
_symmetry.space_group_name_H-M   'P 1'
#
loop_
_entity.id
_entity.type
_entity.pdbx_description
1 polymer ?
#
loop_
_entity_poly.entity_id
_entity_poly.type
_entity_poly.pdbx_seq_one_letter_code
_entity_poly.pdbx_strand_id
1 'polypeptide(L)'
;MQQHILKRKLSLQGMALFTVLSVMVILLIISLAIVSLSTGNLKTVGNINARFQALNLANAAAMYAIYELQNNWSNHTPWSPGHMLPPPSGLTYATHTYNPLTNTNGLPGKCRLAYIDNLINPHTAIVVGGPSFYPSLNTEVFSETAVIVAQGEYGGFKRTIRITVKYTYFGTGIEGVISYNSGTLLLNGIENINTLAPGNGTIFSEDGITYNNLSNYKFYNGSVLRSKGAITRIGGSVAVDSRFIESNKPAGPGLIDWSLEDPNVTGGDPAGYAVNYTGLTEPTGLGADSIARPSFHHTPNIEDNIQYVHKGHLIINQDTFVNGSLHIQSDTSFDGILTIQQNASLFVNGILTIDDNLDNKSTGNLYVAGYIDDPNGNPDNYGLSLKINKLTNKSIDTKNKKGLAIFTDGDIRISGINYSWIWTQEINNFFLHMPLDPEKIISTFNMLGLSEVDAPEARLWYESGSGAPPLVNISGFTGRQILEGYANDKLTEMGLTPIPPEISKWFSHPYSKYAVDWATFDGNIKIWETFKRNPTLYTNANDTFLQAVIFTHGTLTLDAYDTGWYPIHIVGCVIARRTSVSPTGHGGNVDCRGGSSIILYPEYFEARSGKVVIKPLLTIYAWEELY
;
A
#
# COMPACT_ATOMS: atom_id res chain seq x y z
N MET A 1 -27.18 33.15 -98.64
CA MET A 1 -26.82 31.94 -97.86
C MET A 1 -25.49 32.07 -97.08
N GLN A 2 -24.45 32.71 -97.62
CA GLN A 2 -23.14 32.87 -96.93
C GLN A 2 -23.14 33.80 -95.69
N GLN A 3 -23.97 34.85 -95.62
CA GLN A 3 -24.04 35.73 -94.43
C GLN A 3 -24.63 35.07 -93.18
N HIS A 4 -25.50 34.05 -93.34
CA HIS A 4 -26.09 33.33 -92.20
C HIS A 4 -25.11 32.34 -91.55
N ILE A 5 -24.13 31.84 -92.30
CA ILE A 5 -23.10 30.90 -91.79
C ILE A 5 -22.02 31.66 -91.01
N LEU A 6 -21.67 32.88 -91.44
CA LEU A 6 -20.67 33.71 -90.75
C LEU A 6 -21.16 34.22 -89.38
N LYS A 7 -22.43 34.65 -89.28
CA LYS A 7 -23.05 35.06 -88.00
C LYS A 7 -23.16 33.92 -86.98
N ARG A 8 -23.41 32.68 -87.44
CA ARG A 8 -23.45 31.50 -86.55
C ARG A 8 -22.06 31.11 -86.02
N LYS A 9 -21.00 31.25 -86.82
CA LYS A 9 -19.62 31.00 -86.37
C LYS A 9 -19.11 32.03 -85.35
N LEU A 10 -19.39 33.33 -85.56
CA LEU A 10 -19.02 34.37 -84.59
C LEU A 10 -19.77 34.23 -83.25
N SER A 11 -21.05 33.84 -83.30
CA SER A 11 -21.88 33.59 -82.12
C SER A 11 -21.40 32.39 -81.29
N LEU A 12 -20.98 31.29 -81.93
CA LEU A 12 -20.42 30.13 -81.21
C LEU A 12 -19.04 30.42 -80.61
N GLN A 13 -18.18 31.17 -81.29
CA GLN A 13 -16.86 31.55 -80.76
C GLN A 13 -16.97 32.56 -79.61
N GLY A 14 -17.90 33.51 -79.69
CA GLY A 14 -18.19 34.44 -78.59
C GLY A 14 -18.77 33.74 -77.36
N MET A 15 -19.67 32.77 -77.55
CA MET A 15 -20.19 31.95 -76.44
C MET A 15 -19.08 31.09 -75.82
N ALA A 16 -18.24 30.43 -76.62
CA ALA A 16 -17.14 29.62 -76.11
C ALA A 16 -16.12 30.44 -75.30
N LEU A 17 -15.79 31.66 -75.74
CA LEU A 17 -14.90 32.56 -75.00
C LEU A 17 -15.50 32.96 -73.64
N PHE A 18 -16.80 33.27 -73.60
CA PHE A 18 -17.49 33.62 -72.37
C PHE A 18 -17.52 32.45 -71.38
N THR A 19 -17.79 31.23 -71.85
CA THR A 19 -17.78 30.03 -71.01
C THR A 19 -16.38 29.76 -70.45
N VAL A 20 -15.32 29.89 -71.27
CA VAL A 20 -13.94 29.71 -70.81
C VAL A 20 -13.58 30.78 -69.78
N LEU A 21 -13.98 32.04 -70.00
CA LEU A 21 -13.72 33.12 -69.04
C LEU A 21 -14.46 32.88 -67.71
N SER A 22 -15.72 32.45 -67.77
CA SER A 22 -16.50 32.11 -66.57
C SER A 22 -15.89 30.93 -65.81
N VAL A 23 -15.43 29.89 -66.50
CA VAL A 23 -14.75 28.74 -65.87
C VAL A 23 -13.44 29.18 -65.22
N MET A 24 -12.64 30.04 -65.86
CA MET A 24 -11.39 30.56 -65.26
C MET A 24 -11.65 31.39 -64.01
N VAL A 25 -12.68 32.25 -64.00
CA VAL A 25 -13.03 33.05 -62.83
C VAL A 25 -13.52 32.15 -61.68
N ILE A 26 -14.33 31.14 -61.97
CA ILE A 26 -14.79 30.17 -60.96
C ILE A 26 -13.61 29.40 -60.37
N LEU A 27 -12.67 28.93 -61.20
CA LEU A 27 -11.47 28.24 -60.74
C LEU A 27 -10.60 29.14 -59.85
N LEU A 28 -10.45 30.42 -60.21
CA LEU A 28 -9.69 31.38 -59.41
C LEU A 28 -10.32 31.59 -58.02
N ILE A 29 -11.65 31.74 -57.95
CA ILE A 29 -12.39 31.90 -56.70
C ILE A 29 -12.25 30.64 -55.83
N ILE A 30 -12.35 29.45 -56.42
CA ILE A 30 -12.17 28.17 -55.72
C ILE A 30 -10.74 28.06 -55.17
N SER A 31 -9.71 28.40 -55.96
CA SER A 31 -8.33 28.38 -55.48
C SER A 31 -8.09 29.35 -54.31
N LEU A 32 -8.62 30.57 -54.38
CA LEU A 32 -8.55 31.53 -53.28
C LEU A 32 -9.26 31.04 -52.02
N ALA A 33 -10.43 30.42 -52.17
CA ALA A 33 -11.18 29.84 -51.05
C ALA A 33 -10.40 28.69 -50.38
N ILE A 34 -9.80 27.79 -51.16
CA ILE A 34 -8.98 26.68 -50.64
C ILE A 34 -7.76 27.19 -49.88
N VAL A 35 -7.05 28.19 -50.42
CA VAL A 35 -5.89 28.79 -49.75
C VAL A 35 -6.30 29.47 -48.44
N SER A 36 -7.41 30.20 -48.43
CA SER A 36 -7.93 30.86 -47.22
C SER A 36 -8.40 29.86 -46.15
N LEU A 37 -9.05 28.76 -46.55
CA LEU A 37 -9.44 27.68 -45.63
C LEU A 37 -8.22 26.96 -45.05
N SER A 38 -7.20 26.71 -45.88
CA SER A 38 -5.95 26.06 -45.45
C SER A 38 -5.14 26.93 -44.48
N THR A 39 -5.00 28.24 -44.74
CA THR A 39 -4.31 29.17 -43.82
C THR A 39 -5.08 29.41 -42.53
N GLY A 40 -6.42 29.42 -42.57
CA GLY A 40 -7.28 29.43 -41.39
C GLY A 40 -7.00 28.23 -40.50
N ASN A 41 -7.07 27.02 -41.05
CA ASN A 41 -6.82 25.78 -40.31
C ASN A 41 -5.39 25.71 -39.74
N LEU A 42 -4.37 26.18 -40.45
CA LEU A 42 -2.98 26.23 -39.95
C LEU A 42 -2.81 27.17 -38.75
N LYS A 43 -3.47 28.33 -38.74
CA LYS A 43 -3.47 29.24 -37.58
C LYS A 43 -4.20 28.63 -36.38
N THR A 44 -5.31 27.93 -36.60
CA THR A 44 -6.07 27.27 -35.52
C THR A 44 -5.27 26.13 -34.90
N VAL A 45 -4.62 25.28 -35.71
CA VAL A 45 -3.78 24.16 -35.25
C VAL A 45 -2.52 24.65 -34.52
N GLY A 46 -1.87 25.70 -35.01
CA GLY A 46 -0.72 26.32 -34.33
C GLY A 46 -1.08 26.89 -32.94
N ASN A 47 -2.26 27.52 -32.83
CA ASN A 47 -2.77 28.05 -31.56
C ASN A 47 -3.16 26.94 -30.57
N ILE A 48 -3.68 25.80 -31.04
CA ILE A 48 -4.01 24.66 -30.18
C ILE A 48 -2.75 24.04 -29.59
N ASN A 49 -1.72 23.81 -30.41
CA ASN A 49 -0.45 23.27 -29.92
C ASN A 49 0.21 24.19 -28.87
N ALA A 50 0.22 25.51 -29.11
CA ALA A 50 0.81 26.45 -28.17
C ALA A 50 0.05 26.52 -26.83
N ARG A 51 -1.29 26.42 -26.85
CA ARG A 51 -2.12 26.32 -25.63
C ARG A 51 -1.87 25.01 -24.88
N PHE A 52 -1.72 23.90 -25.59
CA PHE A 52 -1.43 22.59 -24.99
C PHE A 52 -0.05 22.57 -24.34
N GLN A 53 0.97 23.14 -25.00
CA GLN A 53 2.31 23.28 -24.43
C GLN A 53 2.34 24.20 -23.20
N ALA A 54 1.60 25.31 -23.23
CA ALA A 54 1.46 26.18 -22.06
C ALA A 54 0.80 25.44 -20.87
N LEU A 55 -0.16 24.55 -21.12
CA LEU A 55 -0.78 23.73 -20.08
C LEU A 55 0.18 22.68 -19.51
N ASN A 56 0.93 21.99 -20.37
CA ASN A 56 1.94 21.01 -19.92
C ASN A 56 3.03 21.66 -19.06
N LEU A 57 3.45 22.89 -19.41
CA LEU A 57 4.39 23.68 -18.62
C LEU A 57 3.81 24.07 -17.25
N ALA A 58 2.53 24.40 -17.18
CA ALA A 58 1.84 24.67 -15.91
C ALA A 58 1.78 23.39 -15.04
N ASN A 59 1.43 22.25 -15.63
CA ASN A 59 1.39 20.95 -14.93
C ASN A 59 2.78 20.54 -14.41
N ALA A 60 3.84 20.69 -15.21
CA ALA A 60 5.20 20.38 -14.79
C ALA A 60 5.65 21.26 -13.59
N ALA A 61 5.30 22.55 -13.61
CA ALA A 61 5.60 23.46 -12.51
C ALA A 61 4.84 23.10 -11.23
N ALA A 62 3.59 22.65 -11.34
CA ALA A 62 2.83 22.11 -10.20
C ALA A 62 3.46 20.84 -9.62
N MET A 63 3.89 19.89 -10.47
CA MET A 63 4.55 18.66 -10.00
C MET A 63 5.86 18.96 -9.27
N TYR A 64 6.62 19.94 -9.75
CA TYR A 64 7.82 20.42 -9.05
C TYR A 64 7.50 21.00 -7.67
N ALA A 65 6.44 21.79 -7.53
CA ALA A 65 6.02 22.32 -6.24
C ALA A 65 5.60 21.22 -5.25
N ILE A 66 4.93 20.16 -5.72
CA ILE A 66 4.61 18.98 -4.90
C ILE A 66 5.90 18.29 -4.42
N TYR A 67 6.87 18.11 -5.31
CA TYR A 67 8.18 17.53 -4.97
C TYR A 67 8.94 18.38 -3.95
N GLU A 68 8.90 19.71 -4.07
CA GLU A 68 9.53 20.64 -3.12
C GLU A 68 8.86 20.59 -1.74
N LEU A 69 7.52 20.59 -1.70
CA LEU A 69 6.75 20.40 -0.46
C LEU A 69 7.09 19.08 0.23
N GLN A 70 7.27 18.00 -0.55
CA GLN A 70 7.64 16.69 -0.03
C GLN A 70 9.07 16.65 0.54
N ASN A 71 10.05 17.26 -0.13
CA ASN A 71 11.45 17.26 0.32
C ASN A 71 11.70 18.14 1.54
N ASN A 72 10.99 19.26 1.67
CA ASN A 72 11.11 20.11 2.86
C ASN A 72 10.49 19.47 4.12
N TRP A 73 9.64 18.44 3.93
CA TRP A 73 8.94 17.75 5.02
C TRP A 73 9.85 16.91 5.93
N SER A 74 10.92 16.32 5.41
CA SER A 74 11.77 15.37 6.15
C SER A 74 12.44 15.96 7.41
N ASN A 75 12.34 17.28 7.62
CA ASN A 75 12.92 18.01 8.74
C ASN A 75 11.91 18.39 9.84
N HIS A 76 10.64 18.01 9.71
CA HIS A 76 9.58 18.40 10.65
C HIS A 76 9.13 17.23 11.56
N THR A 77 9.03 17.49 12.86
CA THR A 77 8.59 16.50 13.87
C THR A 77 7.06 16.30 13.83
N PRO A 78 6.55 15.06 13.87
CA PRO A 78 5.11 14.78 13.98
C PRO A 78 4.48 15.43 15.23
N TRP A 79 3.21 15.80 15.13
CA TRP A 79 2.46 16.44 16.21
C TRP A 79 2.42 15.60 17.49
N SER A 80 2.82 16.20 18.62
CA SER A 80 2.59 15.63 19.95
C SER A 80 1.28 16.18 20.54
N PRO A 81 0.53 15.40 21.35
CA PRO A 81 -0.77 15.81 21.91
C PRO A 81 -0.77 17.08 22.78
N GLY A 82 0.40 17.65 23.08
CA GLY A 82 0.54 18.80 23.98
C GLY A 82 0.89 20.14 23.30
N HIS A 83 1.13 20.18 22.00
CA HIS A 83 1.66 21.38 21.33
C HIS A 83 0.83 21.73 20.08
N MET A 84 -0.37 22.28 20.26
CA MET A 84 -1.21 22.78 19.15
C MET A 84 -0.84 24.24 18.83
N LEU A 85 -0.37 24.52 17.62
CA LEU A 85 -0.11 25.89 17.18
C LEU A 85 -1.45 26.59 16.85
N PRO A 86 -1.67 27.83 17.31
CA PRO A 86 -2.85 28.60 16.92
C PRO A 86 -2.86 28.88 15.41
N PRO A 87 -4.04 29.12 14.80
CA PRO A 87 -4.15 29.41 13.38
C PRO A 87 -3.25 30.61 13.00
N PRO A 88 -2.43 30.51 11.94
CA PRO A 88 -1.65 31.63 11.44
C PRO A 88 -2.55 32.83 11.15
N SER A 89 -2.12 34.03 11.52
CA SER A 89 -2.87 35.28 11.30
C SER A 89 -3.06 35.65 9.81
N GLY A 90 -2.39 34.93 8.91
CA GLY A 90 -2.56 34.98 7.47
C GLY A 90 -1.47 34.17 6.76
N LEU A 91 -1.80 33.56 5.63
CA LEU A 91 -0.85 32.81 4.80
C LEU A 91 -0.45 33.64 3.56
N THR A 92 0.79 33.47 3.10
CA THR A 92 1.32 34.13 1.89
C THR A 92 1.91 33.11 0.94
N TYR A 93 1.93 33.43 -0.35
CA TYR A 93 2.50 32.57 -1.38
C TYR A 93 4.03 32.65 -1.37
N ALA A 94 4.71 31.51 -1.33
CA ALA A 94 6.09 31.41 -1.82
C ALA A 94 6.05 31.45 -3.35
N THR A 95 6.84 32.31 -4.01
CA THR A 95 6.79 32.51 -5.47
C THR A 95 8.11 32.14 -6.14
N HIS A 96 8.04 31.36 -7.22
CA HIS A 96 9.20 30.98 -8.02
C HIS A 96 8.95 31.25 -9.51
N THR A 97 9.97 31.78 -10.19
CA THR A 97 9.93 32.07 -11.63
C THR A 97 11.11 31.41 -12.31
N TYR A 98 10.85 30.71 -13.42
CA TYR A 98 11.88 29.99 -14.14
C TYR A 98 11.89 30.34 -15.64
N ASN A 99 13.07 30.66 -16.17
CA ASN A 99 13.24 31.04 -17.58
C ASN A 99 14.73 30.94 -18.02
N PRO A 100 15.11 30.09 -18.99
CA PRO A 100 14.50 28.84 -19.46
C PRO A 100 15.01 27.63 -18.62
N LEU A 101 14.14 26.67 -18.32
CA LEU A 101 14.51 25.50 -17.51
C LEU A 101 15.19 24.42 -18.36
N THR A 102 16.42 24.06 -17.98
CA THR A 102 17.09 22.83 -18.43
C THR A 102 16.51 21.56 -17.81
N ASN A 103 15.59 21.68 -16.83
CA ASN A 103 15.13 20.57 -15.99
C ASN A 103 13.65 20.20 -16.17
N THR A 104 12.96 20.73 -17.19
CA THR A 104 11.56 20.39 -17.53
C THR A 104 11.46 19.48 -18.76
N ASN A 105 12.35 18.48 -18.86
CA ASN A 105 12.45 17.61 -20.04
C ASN A 105 12.64 18.37 -21.37
N GLY A 106 13.31 19.53 -21.35
CA GLY A 106 13.71 20.25 -22.56
C GLY A 106 12.59 21.01 -23.29
N LEU A 107 11.41 21.23 -22.69
CA LEU A 107 10.35 22.03 -23.30
C LEU A 107 10.70 23.54 -23.31
N PRO A 108 10.76 24.22 -24.48
CA PRO A 108 11.07 25.64 -24.53
C PRO A 108 9.88 26.49 -24.04
N GLY A 109 10.01 27.26 -22.96
CA GLY A 109 8.92 28.10 -22.44
C GLY A 109 9.23 28.76 -21.09
N LYS A 110 8.27 29.49 -20.52
CA LYS A 110 8.39 30.11 -19.18
C LYS A 110 7.41 29.46 -18.21
N CYS A 111 7.85 29.21 -16.99
CA CYS A 111 6.99 28.72 -15.92
C CYS A 111 7.07 29.65 -14.70
N ARG A 112 5.94 29.80 -14.02
CA ARG A 112 5.82 30.47 -12.73
C ARG A 112 5.03 29.56 -11.81
N LEU A 113 5.43 29.44 -10.57
CA LEU A 113 4.64 28.73 -9.57
C LEU A 113 4.59 29.54 -8.29
N ALA A 114 3.52 29.32 -7.55
CA ALA A 114 3.34 29.84 -6.23
C ALA A 114 2.62 28.80 -5.39
N TYR A 115 3.01 28.60 -4.15
CA TYR A 115 2.27 27.72 -3.25
C TYR A 115 2.14 28.30 -1.85
N ILE A 116 1.13 27.83 -1.15
CA ILE A 116 0.90 28.03 0.27
C ILE A 116 0.95 26.68 0.94
N ASP A 117 1.71 26.58 2.01
CA ASP A 117 1.81 25.38 2.84
C ASP A 117 1.00 25.56 4.14
N ASN A 118 -0.12 24.84 4.23
CA ASN A 118 -0.90 24.67 5.46
C ASN A 118 -1.00 23.17 5.81
N LEU A 119 -0.07 22.34 5.31
CA LEU A 119 -0.11 20.87 5.42
C LEU A 119 0.05 20.38 6.85
N ILE A 120 0.80 21.11 7.68
CA ILE A 120 0.97 20.78 9.09
C ILE A 120 -0.19 21.28 9.95
N ASN A 121 -0.97 22.26 9.52
CA ASN A 121 -1.90 22.95 10.42
C ASN A 121 -3.30 22.29 10.41
N PRO A 122 -3.81 21.81 11.56
CA PRO A 122 -5.15 21.23 11.65
C PRO A 122 -6.28 22.27 11.55
N HIS A 123 -5.96 23.56 11.45
CA HIS A 123 -6.93 24.64 11.33
C HIS A 123 -7.00 25.21 9.90
N THR A 124 -8.21 25.56 9.47
CA THR A 124 -8.44 26.34 8.24
C THR A 124 -7.83 27.73 8.38
N ALA A 125 -7.18 28.20 7.31
CA ALA A 125 -6.55 29.51 7.26
C ALA A 125 -7.05 30.29 6.03
N ILE A 126 -6.94 31.63 6.07
CA ILE A 126 -7.35 32.50 4.97
C ILE A 126 -6.09 33.13 4.36
N VAL A 127 -6.06 33.14 3.03
CA VAL A 127 -5.04 33.84 2.26
C VAL A 127 -5.60 35.18 1.81
N VAL A 128 -4.84 36.25 2.06
CA VAL A 128 -5.20 37.61 1.65
C VAL A 128 -4.38 37.98 0.41
N GLY A 129 -5.00 37.91 -0.77
CA GLY A 129 -4.39 38.25 -2.06
C GLY A 129 -3.72 37.07 -2.79
N GLY A 130 -3.69 37.13 -4.12
CA GLY A 130 -3.11 36.08 -4.98
C GLY A 130 -1.62 36.27 -5.29
N PRO A 131 -0.97 35.26 -5.91
CA PRO A 131 0.42 35.41 -6.36
C PRO A 131 0.57 36.52 -7.40
N SER A 132 1.78 37.06 -7.55
CA SER A 132 2.04 38.23 -8.43
C SER A 132 1.63 38.04 -9.90
N PHE A 133 1.57 36.80 -10.38
CA PHE A 133 1.13 36.44 -11.73
C PHE A 133 -0.33 35.98 -11.82
N TYR A 134 -1.03 35.91 -10.68
CA TYR A 134 -2.46 35.66 -10.58
C TYR A 134 -3.07 36.36 -9.34
N PRO A 135 -3.09 37.71 -9.31
CA PRO A 135 -3.35 38.48 -8.08
C PRO A 135 -4.80 38.43 -7.60
N SER A 136 -5.74 37.95 -8.43
CA SER A 136 -7.17 37.88 -8.16
C SER A 136 -7.60 36.70 -7.28
N LEU A 137 -6.67 35.84 -6.85
CA LEU A 137 -7.02 34.69 -6.01
C LEU A 137 -7.29 35.11 -4.56
N ASN A 138 -8.54 34.98 -4.12
CA ASN A 138 -8.90 34.94 -2.70
C ASN A 138 -9.35 33.52 -2.37
N THR A 139 -8.81 32.91 -1.33
CA THR A 139 -9.05 31.49 -1.05
C THR A 139 -8.91 31.16 0.43
N GLU A 140 -9.89 30.39 0.92
CA GLU A 140 -9.77 29.63 2.16
C GLU A 140 -8.92 28.38 1.89
N VAL A 141 -7.89 28.18 2.72
CA VAL A 141 -7.04 27.00 2.71
C VAL A 141 -7.50 26.12 3.86
N PHE A 142 -8.13 24.99 3.52
CA PHE A 142 -8.65 24.05 4.51
C PHE A 142 -7.51 23.45 5.36
N SER A 143 -7.88 22.90 6.53
CA SER A 143 -6.93 22.21 7.41
C SER A 143 -6.13 21.15 6.67
N GLU A 144 -4.83 21.06 6.95
CA GLU A 144 -3.93 20.03 6.41
C GLU A 144 -3.85 20.07 4.88
N THR A 145 -3.93 21.25 4.26
CA THR A 145 -3.83 21.39 2.79
C THR A 145 -2.72 22.34 2.35
N ALA A 146 -2.20 22.14 1.16
CA ALA A 146 -1.44 23.15 0.41
C ALA A 146 -2.23 23.57 -0.82
N VAL A 147 -2.12 24.84 -1.19
CA VAL A 147 -2.67 25.35 -2.46
C VAL A 147 -1.52 25.75 -3.36
N ILE A 148 -1.48 25.18 -4.55
CA ILE A 148 -0.47 25.44 -5.59
C ILE A 148 -1.15 26.15 -6.75
N VAL A 149 -0.54 27.23 -7.22
CA VAL A 149 -0.93 27.97 -8.42
C VAL A 149 0.26 27.96 -9.37
N ALA A 150 0.11 27.34 -10.53
CA ALA A 150 1.17 27.25 -11.53
C ALA A 150 0.73 27.86 -12.86
N GLN A 151 1.61 28.59 -13.52
CA GLN A 151 1.38 29.20 -14.82
C GLN A 151 2.48 28.80 -15.81
N GLY A 152 2.07 28.25 -16.95
CA GLY A 152 2.94 27.99 -18.09
C GLY A 152 2.69 28.99 -19.20
N GLU A 153 3.76 29.48 -19.83
CA GLU A 153 3.71 30.37 -20.99
C GLU A 153 4.48 29.76 -22.17
N TYR A 154 3.79 29.60 -23.31
CA TYR A 154 4.36 29.08 -24.55
C TYR A 154 3.78 29.82 -25.76
N GLY A 155 4.64 30.31 -26.66
CA GLY A 155 4.19 30.94 -27.91
C GLY A 155 3.23 32.14 -27.73
N GLY A 156 3.34 32.87 -26.62
CA GLY A 156 2.45 33.99 -26.26
C GLY A 156 1.15 33.59 -25.55
N PHE A 157 0.87 32.29 -25.43
CA PHE A 157 -0.27 31.79 -24.66
C PHE A 157 0.13 31.54 -23.21
N LYS A 158 -0.82 31.78 -22.29
CA LYS A 158 -0.67 31.51 -20.87
C LYS A 158 -1.76 30.54 -20.41
N ARG A 159 -1.38 29.60 -19.56
CA ARG A 159 -2.29 28.68 -18.89
C ARG A 159 -1.96 28.66 -17.42
N THR A 160 -2.97 28.89 -16.59
CA THR A 160 -2.83 28.88 -15.14
C THR A 160 -3.66 27.74 -14.59
N ILE A 161 -3.06 26.92 -13.74
CA ILE A 161 -3.72 25.85 -13.03
C ILE A 161 -3.68 26.13 -11.54
N ARG A 162 -4.76 25.79 -10.86
CA ARG A 162 -4.81 25.73 -9.41
C ARG A 162 -4.99 24.29 -8.97
N ILE A 163 -4.21 23.90 -7.98
CA ILE A 163 -4.22 22.57 -7.38
C ILE A 163 -4.35 22.74 -5.87
N THR A 164 -5.33 22.08 -5.27
CA THR A 164 -5.37 21.89 -3.82
C THR A 164 -4.87 20.50 -3.49
N VAL A 165 -3.91 20.45 -2.60
CA VAL A 165 -3.20 19.26 -2.15
C VAL A 165 -3.52 19.05 -0.68
N LYS A 166 -3.78 17.83 -0.21
CA LYS A 166 -3.98 17.56 1.24
C LYS A 166 -2.91 16.66 1.79
N TYR A 167 -2.42 17.01 2.98
CA TYR A 167 -1.63 16.14 3.81
C TYR A 167 -2.49 14.95 4.23
N THR A 168 -2.01 13.77 3.88
CA THR A 168 -2.67 12.54 4.21
C THR A 168 -1.81 11.77 5.20
N TYR A 169 -2.31 11.59 6.43
CA TYR A 169 -1.73 10.61 7.34
C TYR A 169 -2.01 9.20 6.80
N PHE A 170 -0.94 8.43 6.55
CA PHE A 170 -1.08 7.05 6.13
C PHE A 170 -1.05 6.12 7.34
N GLY A 171 -2.06 5.26 7.39
CA GLY A 171 -2.18 4.15 8.34
C GLY A 171 -3.07 3.08 7.71
N THR A 172 -3.32 2.00 8.44
CA THR A 172 -4.34 1.02 8.04
C THR A 172 -5.72 1.70 8.03
N GLY A 173 -6.34 1.77 6.86
CA GLY A 173 -7.54 2.57 6.62
C GLY A 173 -8.56 1.81 5.77
N ILE A 174 -9.75 1.64 6.33
CA ILE A 174 -10.74 0.68 5.84
C ILE A 174 -12.08 1.43 5.72
N GLU A 175 -12.65 1.52 4.52
CA GLU A 175 -13.93 2.23 4.30
C GLU A 175 -15.11 1.48 4.93
N GLY A 176 -15.09 0.16 4.81
CA GLY A 176 -16.09 -0.72 5.41
C GLY A 176 -15.80 -1.01 6.88
N VAL A 177 -16.39 -2.10 7.36
CA VAL A 177 -16.31 -2.54 8.75
C VAL A 177 -15.06 -3.39 8.95
N ILE A 178 -14.43 -3.23 10.13
CA ILE A 178 -13.41 -4.17 10.61
C ILE A 178 -14.06 -5.12 11.59
N SER A 179 -13.97 -6.42 11.34
CA SER A 179 -14.55 -7.45 12.20
C SER A 179 -13.44 -8.29 12.84
N TYR A 180 -13.41 -8.35 14.16
CA TYR A 180 -12.56 -9.27 14.93
C TYR A 180 -13.40 -10.40 15.51
N ASN A 181 -13.19 -11.61 15.04
CA ASN A 181 -13.96 -12.78 15.45
C ASN A 181 -13.05 -13.81 16.11
N SER A 182 -13.33 -14.10 17.38
CA SER A 182 -12.63 -15.10 18.22
C SER A 182 -11.11 -14.88 18.40
N GLY A 183 -10.56 -15.43 19.50
CA GLY A 183 -9.14 -15.31 19.83
C GLY A 183 -8.75 -14.01 20.52
N THR A 184 -7.44 -13.71 20.52
CA THR A 184 -6.87 -12.51 21.17
C THR A 184 -6.84 -11.37 20.18
N LEU A 185 -7.47 -10.24 20.52
CA LEU A 185 -7.32 -9.02 19.72
C LEU A 185 -5.98 -8.35 20.05
N LEU A 186 -5.07 -8.33 19.08
CA LEU A 186 -3.78 -7.65 19.18
C LEU A 186 -3.81 -6.33 18.42
N LEU A 187 -3.42 -5.26 19.08
CA LEU A 187 -3.10 -4.00 18.43
C LEU A 187 -1.70 -3.54 18.85
N ASN A 188 -0.81 -3.48 17.87
CA ASN A 188 0.60 -3.17 18.05
C ASN A 188 1.16 -2.49 16.78
N GLY A 189 2.32 -1.87 16.92
CA GLY A 189 3.09 -1.33 15.81
C GLY A 189 4.57 -1.69 15.93
N ILE A 190 5.28 -1.50 14.83
CA ILE A 190 6.74 -1.54 14.77
C ILE A 190 7.19 -0.14 14.34
N GLU A 191 8.21 0.39 15.00
CA GLU A 191 8.84 1.66 14.61
C GLU A 191 10.08 1.40 13.73
N ASN A 192 10.77 0.27 13.93
CA ASN A 192 11.97 -0.07 13.18
C ASN A 192 12.05 -1.56 12.89
N ILE A 193 11.98 -1.93 11.62
CA ILE A 193 11.99 -3.34 11.20
C ILE A 193 13.31 -4.07 11.49
N ASN A 194 14.44 -3.36 11.58
CA ASN A 194 15.74 -4.01 11.81
C ASN A 194 15.87 -4.49 13.27
N THR A 195 15.35 -3.68 14.20
CA THR A 195 15.40 -3.97 15.65
C THR A 195 14.09 -4.57 16.15
N LEU A 196 13.01 -4.52 15.36
CA LEU A 196 11.63 -4.80 15.77
C LEU A 196 11.18 -3.94 16.95
N ALA A 197 11.73 -2.71 17.04
CA ALA A 197 11.39 -1.78 18.11
C ALA A 197 9.87 -1.53 18.13
N PRO A 198 9.24 -1.57 19.31
CA PRO A 198 7.80 -1.41 19.47
C PRO A 198 7.37 0.01 19.07
N GLY A 199 6.36 0.10 18.22
CA GLY A 199 5.73 1.35 17.81
C GLY A 199 4.25 1.38 18.17
N ASN A 200 3.62 2.54 18.02
CA ASN A 200 2.17 2.65 18.17
C ASN A 200 1.45 2.13 16.92
N GLY A 201 0.34 1.40 17.13
CA GLY A 201 -0.54 0.93 16.08
C GLY A 201 -1.88 1.65 16.14
N THR A 202 -2.26 2.36 15.07
CA THR A 202 -3.63 2.88 14.92
C THR A 202 -4.28 2.21 13.73
N ILE A 203 -5.44 1.59 13.96
CA ILE A 203 -6.28 1.04 12.89
C ILE A 203 -7.54 1.89 12.80
N PHE A 204 -7.89 2.30 11.58
CA PHE A 204 -9.06 3.13 11.29
C PHE A 204 -10.10 2.42 10.44
N SER A 205 -11.36 2.53 10.83
CA SER A 205 -12.52 2.17 10.01
C SER A 205 -13.48 3.35 9.81
N GLU A 206 -14.03 3.50 8.62
CA GLU A 206 -15.09 4.46 8.37
C GLU A 206 -16.47 3.95 8.82
N ASP A 207 -16.88 2.73 8.43
CA ASP A 207 -18.22 2.20 8.75
C ASP A 207 -18.34 1.59 10.16
N GLY A 208 -17.24 1.26 10.84
CA GLY A 208 -17.28 0.74 12.22
C GLY A 208 -16.30 -0.38 12.52
N ILE A 209 -16.13 -0.68 13.81
CA ILE A 209 -15.34 -1.85 14.25
C ILE A 209 -16.24 -2.75 15.07
N THR A 210 -16.29 -4.03 14.72
CA THR A 210 -17.01 -5.04 15.47
C THR A 210 -16.04 -6.05 16.07
N TYR A 211 -16.35 -6.52 17.27
CA TYR A 211 -15.61 -7.62 17.87
C TYR A 211 -16.53 -8.60 18.60
N ASN A 212 -16.20 -9.88 18.50
CA ASN A 212 -17.03 -10.97 19.01
C ASN A 212 -16.18 -12.11 19.59
N ASN A 213 -16.65 -12.70 20.69
CA ASN A 213 -16.08 -13.90 21.32
C ASN A 213 -14.56 -13.81 21.58
N LEU A 214 -14.06 -12.64 21.95
CA LEU A 214 -12.66 -12.45 22.28
C LEU A 214 -12.27 -13.25 23.53
N SER A 215 -11.11 -13.89 23.50
CA SER A 215 -10.50 -14.53 24.68
C SER A 215 -9.74 -13.52 25.54
N ASN A 216 -9.10 -12.53 24.91
CA ASN A 216 -8.37 -11.45 25.54
C ASN A 216 -8.15 -10.30 24.55
N TYR A 217 -7.60 -9.18 25.00
CA TYR A 217 -7.07 -8.13 24.14
C TYR A 217 -5.72 -7.62 24.66
N LYS A 218 -4.85 -7.20 23.74
CA LYS A 218 -3.51 -6.68 24.02
C LYS A 218 -3.23 -5.46 23.16
N PHE A 219 -3.08 -4.31 23.79
CA PHE A 219 -2.82 -3.03 23.16
C PHE A 219 -1.51 -2.49 23.72
N TYR A 220 -0.51 -2.31 22.84
CA TYR A 220 0.83 -1.90 23.24
C TYR A 220 1.12 -0.47 22.75
N ASN A 221 2.04 0.25 23.41
CA ASN A 221 2.61 1.53 22.94
C ASN A 221 1.58 2.62 22.60
N GLY A 222 0.49 2.72 23.36
CA GLY A 222 -0.56 3.71 23.08
C GLY A 222 -1.33 3.44 21.79
N SER A 223 -1.32 2.20 21.32
CA SER A 223 -2.16 1.76 20.21
C SER A 223 -3.64 1.95 20.52
N VAL A 224 -4.44 2.33 19.52
CA VAL A 224 -5.87 2.63 19.68
C VAL A 224 -6.69 2.17 18.47
N LEU A 225 -7.92 1.72 18.73
CA LEU A 225 -8.95 1.54 17.71
C LEU A 225 -9.59 2.90 17.42
N ARG A 226 -9.61 3.29 16.14
CA ARG A 226 -10.25 4.53 15.71
C ARG A 226 -11.35 4.23 14.71
N SER A 227 -12.48 4.89 14.85
CA SER A 227 -13.59 4.69 13.93
C SER A 227 -14.47 5.93 13.78
N LYS A 228 -15.00 6.17 12.59
CA LYS A 228 -16.10 7.12 12.37
C LYS A 228 -17.45 6.48 12.69
N GLY A 229 -17.62 5.21 12.34
CA GLY A 229 -18.77 4.38 12.73
C GLY A 229 -18.65 3.84 14.16
N ALA A 230 -19.63 3.04 14.57
CA ALA A 230 -19.68 2.49 15.93
C ALA A 230 -18.60 1.43 16.18
N ILE A 231 -18.03 1.44 17.38
CA ILE A 231 -17.15 0.36 17.88
C ILE A 231 -18.00 -0.53 18.79
N THR A 232 -18.38 -1.71 18.29
CA THR A 232 -19.47 -2.51 18.87
C THR A 232 -19.01 -3.93 19.23
N ARG A 233 -19.31 -4.33 20.47
CA ARG A 233 -19.24 -5.74 20.88
C ARG A 233 -20.52 -6.47 20.48
N ILE A 234 -20.39 -7.55 19.71
CA ILE A 234 -21.53 -8.36 19.27
C ILE A 234 -21.82 -9.52 20.24
N GLY A 235 -20.79 -10.03 20.95
CA GLY A 235 -20.92 -11.19 21.86
C GLY A 235 -19.66 -11.43 22.70
N GLY A 236 -19.57 -12.57 23.39
CA GLY A 236 -18.46 -12.93 24.31
C GLY A 236 -18.60 -12.34 25.72
N SER A 237 -17.58 -12.45 26.58
CA SER A 237 -17.52 -11.84 27.93
C SER A 237 -16.55 -10.65 28.02
N VAL A 238 -15.53 -10.62 27.16
CA VAL A 238 -14.45 -9.62 27.15
C VAL A 238 -14.92 -8.33 26.47
N ALA A 239 -14.78 -7.20 27.17
CA ALA A 239 -14.97 -5.86 26.59
C ALA A 239 -13.62 -5.14 26.51
N VAL A 240 -13.33 -4.53 25.35
CA VAL A 240 -12.19 -3.63 25.19
C VAL A 240 -12.42 -2.40 26.06
N ASP A 241 -11.41 -2.00 26.84
CA ASP A 241 -11.49 -0.80 27.68
C ASP A 241 -11.60 0.46 26.80
N SER A 242 -12.52 1.35 27.19
CA SER A 242 -12.76 2.66 26.57
C SER A 242 -11.51 3.49 26.32
N ARG A 243 -10.45 3.33 27.13
CA ARG A 243 -9.18 4.04 26.95
C ARG A 243 -8.42 3.70 25.66
N PHE A 244 -8.76 2.58 25.02
CA PHE A 244 -8.16 2.13 23.76
C PHE A 244 -9.05 2.43 22.55
N ILE A 245 -10.13 3.18 22.75
CA ILE A 245 -11.18 3.43 21.77
C ILE A 245 -11.29 4.93 21.54
N GLU A 246 -11.07 5.36 20.30
CA GLU A 246 -11.27 6.73 19.84
C GLU A 246 -12.41 6.79 18.81
N SER A 247 -13.66 6.89 19.30
CA SER A 247 -14.84 6.99 18.44
C SER A 247 -15.04 8.41 17.87
N ASN A 248 -15.69 8.50 16.70
CA ASN A 248 -16.20 9.74 16.09
C ASN A 248 -15.12 10.78 15.70
N LYS A 249 -13.94 10.34 15.27
CA LYS A 249 -12.93 11.23 14.68
C LYS A 249 -13.28 11.54 13.21
N PRO A 250 -13.56 12.80 12.82
CA PRO A 250 -14.01 13.15 11.47
C PRO A 250 -12.89 13.17 10.42
N ALA A 251 -11.62 13.22 10.83
CA ALA A 251 -10.47 13.09 9.94
C ALA A 251 -9.97 11.64 9.97
N GLY A 252 -10.39 10.84 9.00
CA GLY A 252 -9.77 9.54 8.73
C GLY A 252 -8.39 9.71 8.08
N PRO A 253 -7.50 8.70 8.14
CA PRO A 253 -6.38 8.64 7.22
C PRO A 253 -6.95 8.78 5.80
N GLY A 254 -6.35 9.66 5.00
CA GLY A 254 -6.78 9.83 3.62
C GLY A 254 -6.55 8.50 2.88
N LEU A 255 -7.65 7.88 2.48
CA LEU A 255 -7.60 6.65 1.71
C LEU A 255 -7.26 7.05 0.28
N ILE A 256 -6.11 6.61 -0.22
CA ILE A 256 -5.74 6.93 -1.60
C ILE A 256 -6.59 6.09 -2.52
N ASP A 257 -7.15 6.75 -3.53
CA ASP A 257 -7.66 6.07 -4.70
C ASP A 257 -6.51 5.54 -5.52
N TRP A 258 -6.52 4.24 -5.71
CA TRP A 258 -5.60 3.54 -6.58
C TRP A 258 -6.46 2.88 -7.65
N SER A 259 -5.98 2.87 -8.88
CA SER A 259 -6.68 2.23 -9.99
C SER A 259 -5.66 1.42 -10.77
N LEU A 260 -6.04 0.21 -11.15
CA LEU A 260 -5.30 -0.57 -12.13
C LEU A 260 -5.52 -0.04 -13.55
N GLU A 261 -6.39 0.95 -13.78
CA GLU A 261 -6.68 1.53 -15.10
C GLU A 261 -5.61 2.53 -15.61
N ASP A 262 -4.49 2.72 -14.89
CA ASP A 262 -3.33 3.47 -15.41
C ASP A 262 -2.74 2.71 -16.64
N PRO A 263 -2.30 3.36 -17.74
CA PRO A 263 -2.27 2.81 -19.11
C PRO A 263 -1.24 1.67 -19.36
N ASN A 264 -0.63 1.13 -18.30
CA ASN A 264 0.26 -0.02 -18.34
C ASN A 264 -0.37 -1.32 -17.82
N VAL A 265 -1.59 -1.29 -17.26
CA VAL A 265 -2.34 -2.49 -16.88
C VAL A 265 -3.71 -2.39 -17.54
N THR A 266 -3.95 -3.24 -18.52
CA THR A 266 -5.26 -3.30 -19.20
C THR A 266 -6.27 -3.87 -18.22
N GLY A 267 -7.39 -3.18 -18.04
CA GLY A 267 -8.49 -3.61 -17.17
C GLY A 267 -8.87 -5.06 -17.40
N GLY A 268 -8.99 -5.82 -16.31
CA GLY A 268 -9.44 -7.20 -16.34
C GLY A 268 -10.95 -7.25 -16.38
N ASP A 269 -11.49 -7.97 -17.36
CA ASP A 269 -12.90 -8.33 -17.38
C ASP A 269 -13.17 -9.38 -16.27
N PRO A 270 -14.36 -9.38 -15.63
CA PRO A 270 -14.73 -10.39 -14.64
C PRO A 270 -14.68 -11.80 -15.25
N ALA A 271 -13.89 -12.70 -14.64
CA ALA A 271 -13.69 -14.05 -15.15
C ALA A 271 -14.76 -15.02 -14.62
N GLY A 272 -15.35 -15.82 -15.51
CA GLY A 272 -16.14 -17.00 -15.12
C GLY A 272 -15.23 -18.10 -14.53
N TYR A 273 -15.78 -18.97 -13.69
CA TYR A 273 -15.06 -20.13 -13.13
C TYR A 273 -14.26 -20.88 -14.21
N ALA A 274 -12.92 -20.98 -14.05
CA ALA A 274 -12.04 -21.58 -15.04
C ALA A 274 -12.27 -23.10 -15.16
N VAL A 275 -12.36 -23.61 -16.41
CA VAL A 275 -12.65 -25.03 -16.70
C VAL A 275 -11.49 -25.73 -17.42
N ASN A 276 -10.54 -24.96 -17.99
CA ASN A 276 -9.49 -25.51 -18.85
C ASN A 276 -8.07 -25.24 -18.32
N TYR A 277 -7.33 -26.32 -18.08
CA TYR A 277 -5.95 -26.30 -17.61
C TYR A 277 -4.98 -26.28 -18.79
N THR A 278 -4.07 -25.30 -18.84
CA THR A 278 -2.89 -25.36 -19.72
C THR A 278 -1.63 -25.33 -18.86
N GLY A 279 -0.82 -26.39 -18.95
CA GLY A 279 0.46 -26.46 -18.26
C GLY A 279 1.47 -25.51 -18.90
N LEU A 280 2.16 -24.71 -18.08
CA LEU A 280 3.32 -23.95 -18.52
C LEU A 280 4.46 -24.95 -18.83
N THR A 281 4.87 -25.05 -20.09
CA THR A 281 6.12 -25.73 -20.44
C THR A 281 7.27 -24.76 -20.16
N GLU A 282 8.29 -25.23 -19.43
CA GLU A 282 9.41 -24.40 -19.00
C GLU A 282 9.97 -23.51 -20.13
N PRO A 283 10.25 -22.22 -19.88
CA PRO A 283 11.03 -21.44 -20.83
C PRO A 283 12.48 -21.88 -20.72
N THR A 284 12.84 -22.90 -21.50
CA THR A 284 14.24 -23.25 -21.72
C THR A 284 14.91 -22.10 -22.48
N GLY A 285 15.80 -21.36 -21.80
CA GLY A 285 16.84 -20.55 -22.44
C GLY A 285 16.60 -19.04 -22.59
N LEU A 286 16.37 -18.30 -21.50
CA LEU A 286 16.38 -16.83 -21.54
C LEU A 286 17.42 -16.26 -20.54
N GLY A 287 18.34 -15.45 -21.06
CA GLY A 287 19.44 -14.85 -20.30
C GLY A 287 19.02 -13.68 -19.42
N ALA A 288 19.92 -13.27 -18.52
CA ALA A 288 19.68 -12.33 -17.41
C ALA A 288 19.21 -10.90 -17.78
N ASP A 289 19.13 -10.58 -19.08
CA ASP A 289 18.78 -9.24 -19.58
C ASP A 289 17.55 -9.23 -20.52
N SER A 290 16.74 -10.30 -20.56
CA SER A 290 15.56 -10.34 -21.44
C SER A 290 14.28 -9.86 -20.73
N ILE A 291 13.68 -8.77 -21.22
CA ILE A 291 12.26 -8.47 -20.98
C ILE A 291 11.44 -9.52 -21.72
N ALA A 292 10.96 -10.54 -21.02
CA ALA A 292 10.10 -11.56 -21.60
C ALA A 292 8.63 -11.11 -21.53
N ARG A 293 8.12 -10.51 -22.61
CA ARG A 293 6.74 -10.83 -23.01
C ARG A 293 6.77 -12.28 -23.50
N PRO A 294 5.84 -13.16 -23.11
CA PRO A 294 5.59 -14.36 -23.89
C PRO A 294 5.22 -13.89 -25.31
N SER A 295 6.14 -13.98 -26.27
CA SER A 295 5.84 -13.68 -27.66
C SER A 295 5.04 -14.84 -28.22
N PHE A 296 3.72 -14.68 -28.29
CA PHE A 296 2.89 -15.57 -29.09
C PHE A 296 3.11 -15.24 -30.58
N HIS A 297 3.31 -16.27 -31.41
CA HIS A 297 3.51 -16.12 -32.85
C HIS A 297 2.31 -15.48 -33.58
N HIS A 298 1.17 -15.34 -32.91
CA HIS A 298 -0.05 -14.67 -33.36
C HIS A 298 -0.73 -14.02 -32.15
N THR A 299 -1.41 -12.89 -32.32
CA THR A 299 -2.36 -12.32 -31.35
C THR A 299 -3.47 -13.33 -31.10
N PRO A 300 -3.52 -14.03 -29.94
CA PRO A 300 -4.62 -14.93 -29.66
C PRO A 300 -5.78 -14.10 -29.07
N ASN A 301 -6.99 -14.35 -29.57
CA ASN A 301 -8.19 -14.14 -28.75
C ASN A 301 -8.06 -15.09 -27.56
N ILE A 302 -7.77 -14.58 -26.37
CA ILE A 302 -7.67 -15.38 -25.14
C ILE A 302 -9.03 -15.25 -24.44
N GLU A 303 -9.72 -16.37 -24.23
CA GLU A 303 -10.99 -16.42 -23.49
C GLU A 303 -10.74 -16.22 -21.98
N ASP A 304 -11.64 -15.54 -21.27
CA ASP A 304 -11.53 -15.18 -19.83
C ASP A 304 -11.50 -16.39 -18.87
N ASN A 305 -11.57 -17.61 -19.39
CA ASN A 305 -11.73 -18.88 -18.66
C ASN A 305 -10.44 -19.71 -18.55
N ILE A 306 -9.28 -19.18 -18.97
CA ILE A 306 -8.00 -19.90 -18.97
C ILE A 306 -7.28 -19.73 -17.62
N GLN A 307 -6.94 -20.86 -16.98
CA GLN A 307 -6.11 -20.92 -15.79
C GLN A 307 -4.73 -21.52 -16.11
N TYR A 308 -3.69 -20.74 -15.87
CA TYR A 308 -2.29 -21.17 -15.90
C TYR A 308 -1.93 -21.87 -14.60
N VAL A 309 -1.21 -22.98 -14.68
CA VAL A 309 -0.74 -23.71 -13.49
C VAL A 309 0.77 -23.75 -13.47
N HIS A 310 1.35 -23.31 -12.35
CA HIS A 310 2.77 -23.51 -12.01
C HIS A 310 2.86 -24.46 -10.83
N LYS A 311 3.68 -25.51 -10.93
CA LYS A 311 3.86 -26.48 -9.84
C LYS A 311 5.08 -26.14 -9.01
N GLY A 312 4.93 -26.18 -7.69
CA GLY A 312 6.00 -25.92 -6.74
C GLY A 312 6.34 -24.43 -6.62
N HIS A 313 7.61 -24.13 -6.32
CA HIS A 313 8.07 -22.78 -6.03
C HIS A 313 8.18 -21.92 -7.30
N LEU A 314 7.41 -20.83 -7.37
CA LEU A 314 7.53 -19.79 -8.38
C LEU A 314 8.33 -18.60 -7.85
N ILE A 315 9.41 -18.25 -8.54
CA ILE A 315 10.24 -17.08 -8.24
C ILE A 315 10.09 -16.05 -9.36
N ILE A 316 9.62 -14.86 -9.02
CA ILE A 316 9.51 -13.71 -9.91
C ILE A 316 10.66 -12.75 -9.60
N ASN A 317 11.64 -12.67 -10.49
CA ASN A 317 12.81 -11.78 -10.37
C ASN A 317 12.85 -10.69 -11.45
N GLN A 318 11.87 -10.69 -12.35
CA GLN A 318 11.65 -9.69 -13.39
C GLN A 318 10.14 -9.47 -13.55
N ASP A 319 9.76 -8.32 -14.11
CA ASP A 319 8.35 -8.01 -14.33
C ASP A 319 7.71 -9.08 -15.22
N THR A 320 6.60 -9.64 -14.75
CA THR A 320 5.93 -10.81 -15.35
C THR A 320 4.45 -10.53 -15.48
N PHE A 321 3.88 -10.77 -16.66
CA PHE A 321 2.47 -10.56 -16.96
C PHE A 321 1.79 -11.89 -17.32
N VAL A 322 0.67 -12.19 -16.66
CA VAL A 322 -0.19 -13.35 -16.90
C VAL A 322 -1.55 -12.85 -17.36
N ASN A 323 -1.92 -13.15 -18.61
CA ASN A 323 -3.22 -12.79 -19.17
C ASN A 323 -4.25 -13.90 -18.92
N GLY A 324 -4.85 -13.93 -17.75
CA GLY A 324 -5.74 -14.99 -17.27
C GLY A 324 -5.46 -15.32 -15.80
N SER A 325 -6.11 -16.36 -15.29
CA SER A 325 -5.92 -16.79 -13.90
C SER A 325 -4.61 -17.56 -13.71
N LEU A 326 -3.95 -17.42 -12.55
CA LEU A 326 -2.74 -18.17 -12.19
C LEU A 326 -3.00 -19.01 -10.94
N HIS A 327 -2.63 -20.29 -11.00
CA HIS A 327 -2.62 -21.20 -9.86
C HIS A 327 -1.22 -21.72 -9.62
N ILE A 328 -0.65 -21.35 -8.48
CA ILE A 328 0.61 -21.88 -7.98
C ILE A 328 0.26 -23.08 -7.11
N GLN A 329 0.41 -24.25 -7.71
CA GLN A 329 -0.07 -25.53 -7.20
C GLN A 329 1.02 -26.25 -6.39
N SER A 330 0.59 -26.80 -5.27
CA SER A 330 1.35 -27.79 -4.50
C SER A 330 1.27 -29.17 -5.16
N ASP A 331 2.34 -29.95 -5.11
CA ASP A 331 2.29 -31.37 -5.43
C ASP A 331 2.96 -32.21 -4.33
N THR A 332 3.01 -33.53 -4.51
CA THR A 332 3.58 -34.44 -3.50
C THR A 332 5.06 -34.19 -3.21
N SER A 333 5.75 -33.44 -4.07
CA SER A 333 7.19 -33.22 -4.05
C SER A 333 7.55 -31.77 -3.77
N PHE A 334 6.66 -30.81 -4.07
CA PHE A 334 6.95 -29.38 -3.98
C PHE A 334 5.78 -28.58 -3.44
N ASP A 335 6.07 -27.73 -2.45
CA ASP A 335 5.13 -26.74 -1.94
C ASP A 335 4.87 -25.63 -2.99
N GLY A 336 3.61 -25.24 -3.15
CA GLY A 336 3.16 -24.16 -4.03
C GLY A 336 3.46 -22.80 -3.43
N ILE A 337 4.71 -22.35 -3.55
CA ILE A 337 5.21 -21.10 -2.95
C ILE A 337 5.38 -20.01 -4.02
N LEU A 338 5.06 -18.76 -3.68
CA LEU A 338 5.41 -17.58 -4.48
C LEU A 338 6.45 -16.72 -3.77
N THR A 339 7.51 -16.34 -4.49
CA THR A 339 8.47 -15.31 -4.04
C THR A 339 8.64 -14.24 -5.13
N ILE A 340 8.43 -12.97 -4.80
CA ILE A 340 8.66 -11.84 -5.73
C ILE A 340 9.85 -11.00 -5.26
N GLN A 341 10.95 -11.02 -6.02
CA GLN A 341 12.25 -10.49 -5.62
C GLN A 341 12.56 -9.14 -6.28
N GLN A 342 13.51 -8.39 -5.70
CA GLN A 342 14.21 -7.27 -6.34
C GLN A 342 13.31 -6.11 -6.87
N ASN A 343 12.14 -5.90 -6.26
CA ASN A 343 11.11 -4.96 -6.73
C ASN A 343 10.45 -5.34 -8.08
N ALA A 344 10.59 -6.58 -8.55
CA ALA A 344 9.85 -7.09 -9.71
C ALA A 344 8.35 -7.08 -9.44
N SER A 345 7.57 -7.06 -10.52
CA SER A 345 6.11 -7.00 -10.46
C SER A 345 5.50 -8.24 -11.13
N LEU A 346 4.56 -8.89 -10.45
CA LEU A 346 3.69 -9.90 -11.04
C LEU A 346 2.33 -9.27 -11.31
N PHE A 347 1.90 -9.28 -12.57
CA PHE A 347 0.58 -8.83 -13.00
C PHE A 347 -0.24 -10.05 -13.42
N VAL A 348 -1.38 -10.27 -12.79
CA VAL A 348 -2.34 -11.33 -13.11
C VAL A 348 -3.64 -10.68 -13.53
N ASN A 349 -4.02 -10.86 -14.79
CA ASN A 349 -5.28 -10.39 -15.35
C ASN A 349 -6.35 -11.49 -15.21
N GLY A 350 -6.74 -11.78 -13.97
CA GLY A 350 -7.60 -12.89 -13.58
C GLY A 350 -7.48 -13.15 -12.07
N ILE A 351 -7.66 -14.40 -11.66
CA ILE A 351 -7.58 -14.80 -10.25
C ILE A 351 -6.21 -15.41 -9.95
N LEU A 352 -5.61 -15.07 -8.80
CA LEU A 352 -4.40 -15.71 -8.30
C LEU A 352 -4.70 -16.64 -7.12
N THR A 353 -4.38 -17.93 -7.28
CA THR A 353 -4.44 -18.92 -6.20
C THR A 353 -3.05 -19.45 -5.88
N ILE A 354 -2.69 -19.48 -4.60
CA ILE A 354 -1.44 -20.02 -4.08
C ILE A 354 -1.79 -21.12 -3.08
N ASP A 355 -1.40 -22.37 -3.36
CA ASP A 355 -1.75 -23.53 -2.53
C ASP A 355 -1.08 -23.54 -1.17
N ASP A 356 0.12 -22.97 -1.08
CA ASP A 356 0.83 -22.85 0.17
C ASP A 356 1.12 -21.38 0.47
N ASN A 357 2.39 -20.99 0.40
CA ASN A 357 2.88 -19.81 1.10
C ASN A 357 3.25 -18.67 0.16
N LEU A 358 3.04 -17.44 0.65
CA LEU A 358 3.65 -16.25 0.10
C LEU A 358 4.90 -15.92 0.92
N ASP A 359 6.07 -16.06 0.32
CA ASP A 359 7.35 -15.98 1.02
C ASP A 359 7.54 -14.59 1.65
N ASN A 360 7.89 -14.54 2.94
CA ASN A 360 8.14 -13.28 3.67
C ASN A 360 9.36 -12.51 3.15
N LYS A 361 10.19 -13.11 2.31
CA LYS A 361 11.28 -12.44 1.57
C LYS A 361 10.79 -11.63 0.37
N SER A 362 9.51 -11.73 0.03
CA SER A 362 8.96 -11.00 -1.11
C SER A 362 9.04 -9.49 -0.89
N THR A 363 9.67 -8.81 -1.84
CA THR A 363 9.92 -7.36 -1.84
C THR A 363 9.37 -6.66 -3.08
N GLY A 364 8.74 -7.42 -3.98
CA GLY A 364 8.18 -6.96 -5.24
C GLY A 364 6.83 -6.27 -5.14
N ASN A 365 6.09 -6.32 -6.24
CA ASN A 365 4.70 -5.90 -6.35
C ASN A 365 3.87 -7.05 -6.94
N LEU A 366 2.65 -7.18 -6.47
CA LEU A 366 1.67 -8.14 -6.95
C LEU A 366 0.40 -7.37 -7.31
N TYR A 367 -0.01 -7.48 -8.57
CA TYR A 367 -1.22 -6.88 -9.11
C TYR A 367 -2.14 -7.99 -9.60
N VAL A 368 -3.37 -8.03 -9.11
CA VAL A 368 -4.39 -9.03 -9.48
C VAL A 368 -5.64 -8.28 -9.92
N ALA A 369 -5.82 -8.17 -11.23
CA ALA A 369 -6.93 -7.50 -11.88
C ALA A 369 -7.95 -8.55 -12.34
N GLY A 370 -9.01 -8.76 -11.56
CA GLY A 370 -10.02 -9.77 -11.83
C GLY A 370 -10.51 -10.47 -10.56
N TYR A 371 -11.75 -10.93 -10.58
CA TYR A 371 -12.39 -11.65 -9.48
C TYR A 371 -13.44 -12.64 -9.99
N ILE A 372 -13.82 -13.60 -9.15
CA ILE A 372 -14.90 -14.55 -9.45
C ILE A 372 -16.25 -13.82 -9.37
N ASP A 373 -16.90 -13.60 -10.51
CA ASP A 373 -18.25 -13.01 -10.58
C ASP A 373 -19.31 -14.09 -10.84
N ASP A 374 -19.45 -15.02 -9.88
CA ASP A 374 -20.50 -16.05 -9.90
C ASP A 374 -21.35 -15.99 -8.61
N PRO A 375 -22.44 -15.19 -8.59
CA PRO A 375 -23.29 -15.04 -7.41
C PRO A 375 -24.10 -16.30 -7.09
N ASN A 376 -24.16 -17.28 -8.00
CA ASN A 376 -24.83 -18.57 -7.77
C ASN A 376 -23.85 -19.69 -7.41
N GLY A 377 -22.55 -19.40 -7.43
CA GLY A 377 -21.47 -20.33 -7.12
C GLY A 377 -21.23 -20.50 -5.62
N ASN A 378 -20.02 -20.91 -5.25
CA ASN A 378 -19.65 -20.98 -3.84
C ASN A 378 -19.56 -19.56 -3.26
N PRO A 379 -20.39 -19.17 -2.27
CA PRO A 379 -20.38 -17.82 -1.71
C PRO A 379 -19.03 -17.44 -1.09
N ASP A 380 -18.26 -18.43 -0.64
CA ASP A 380 -16.91 -18.25 -0.10
C ASP A 380 -15.85 -17.83 -1.13
N ASN A 381 -16.19 -17.97 -2.42
CA ASN A 381 -15.32 -17.64 -3.55
C ASN A 381 -15.87 -16.47 -4.38
N TYR A 382 -17.12 -16.07 -4.20
CA TYR A 382 -17.68 -14.92 -4.90
C TYR A 382 -16.89 -13.64 -4.54
N GLY A 383 -16.49 -12.88 -5.55
CA GLY A 383 -15.65 -11.70 -5.39
C GLY A 383 -14.16 -11.98 -5.19
N LEU A 384 -13.70 -13.23 -5.11
CA LEU A 384 -12.31 -13.58 -4.82
C LEU A 384 -11.35 -13.24 -5.97
N SER A 385 -10.32 -12.44 -5.68
CA SER A 385 -9.18 -12.15 -6.58
C SER A 385 -7.93 -12.91 -6.20
N LEU A 386 -7.57 -12.90 -4.90
CA LEU A 386 -6.34 -13.50 -4.41
C LEU A 386 -6.63 -14.48 -3.28
N LYS A 387 -6.17 -15.72 -3.46
CA LYS A 387 -6.24 -16.77 -2.43
C LYS A 387 -4.85 -17.26 -2.05
N ILE A 388 -4.53 -17.20 -0.76
CA ILE A 388 -3.35 -17.83 -0.17
C ILE A 388 -3.85 -18.91 0.78
N ASN A 389 -3.72 -20.17 0.39
CA ASN A 389 -4.32 -21.29 1.12
C ASN A 389 -3.59 -21.62 2.43
N LYS A 390 -2.28 -21.36 2.56
CA LYS A 390 -1.52 -21.65 3.80
C LYS A 390 -0.37 -20.66 4.03
N LEU A 391 -0.60 -19.67 4.90
CA LEU A 391 0.50 -18.86 5.40
C LEU A 391 1.30 -19.62 6.46
N THR A 392 2.63 -19.74 6.28
CA THR A 392 3.49 -20.59 7.14
C THR A 392 4.68 -19.85 7.77
N ASN A 393 4.81 -18.55 7.49
CA ASN A 393 5.92 -17.72 7.94
C ASN A 393 5.86 -17.46 9.45
N LYS A 394 6.61 -18.21 10.25
CA LYS A 394 6.59 -18.11 11.74
C LYS A 394 7.39 -16.93 12.33
N SER A 395 7.99 -16.11 11.50
CA SER A 395 8.91 -15.04 11.90
C SER A 395 8.87 -13.87 10.94
N ILE A 396 9.22 -12.69 11.45
CA ILE A 396 9.46 -11.50 10.64
C ILE A 396 10.89 -11.53 10.11
N ASP A 397 11.06 -11.37 8.80
CA ASP A 397 12.36 -11.16 8.19
C ASP A 397 12.79 -9.70 8.36
N THR A 398 13.68 -9.44 9.32
CA THR A 398 14.22 -8.10 9.60
C THR A 398 15.05 -7.53 8.44
N LYS A 399 15.46 -8.36 7.47
CA LYS A 399 16.12 -7.92 6.24
C LYS A 399 15.13 -7.43 5.19
N ASN A 400 13.85 -7.80 5.29
CA ASN A 400 12.81 -7.28 4.41
C ASN A 400 12.38 -5.88 4.87
N LYS A 401 12.95 -4.86 4.24
CA LYS A 401 12.71 -3.44 4.56
C LYS A 401 11.56 -2.80 3.78
N LYS A 402 10.88 -3.56 2.92
CA LYS A 402 9.84 -3.02 2.01
C LYS A 402 8.50 -3.75 2.09
N GLY A 403 8.47 -4.94 2.69
CA GLY A 403 7.33 -5.86 2.57
C GLY A 403 7.07 -6.22 1.10
N LEU A 404 5.96 -6.88 0.80
CA LEU A 404 5.41 -7.02 -0.55
C LEU A 404 4.28 -5.98 -0.76
N ALA A 405 4.15 -5.38 -1.93
CA ALA A 405 2.92 -4.65 -2.26
C ALA A 405 1.93 -5.56 -2.97
N ILE A 406 0.68 -5.55 -2.53
CA ILE A 406 -0.42 -6.36 -3.10
C ILE A 406 -1.54 -5.41 -3.50
N PHE A 407 -2.01 -5.49 -4.74
CA PHE A 407 -3.10 -4.71 -5.31
C PHE A 407 -4.13 -5.66 -5.91
N THR A 408 -5.39 -5.62 -5.47
CA THR A 408 -6.45 -6.50 -5.98
C THR A 408 -7.78 -5.79 -6.21
N ASP A 409 -8.43 -6.06 -7.34
CA ASP A 409 -9.75 -5.48 -7.66
C ASP A 409 -10.89 -6.10 -6.84
N GLY A 410 -10.72 -7.32 -6.34
CA GLY A 410 -11.67 -8.01 -5.49
C GLY A 410 -11.04 -8.53 -4.22
N ASP A 411 -11.71 -9.51 -3.61
CA ASP A 411 -11.43 -10.02 -2.28
C ASP A 411 -10.08 -10.72 -2.19
N ILE A 412 -9.48 -10.62 -1.01
CA ILE A 412 -8.27 -11.33 -0.64
C ILE A 412 -8.63 -12.28 0.49
N ARG A 413 -8.30 -13.57 0.33
CA ARG A 413 -8.43 -14.55 1.41
C ARG A 413 -7.07 -15.17 1.71
N ILE A 414 -6.64 -15.02 2.96
CA ILE A 414 -5.40 -15.61 3.47
C ILE A 414 -5.80 -16.60 4.56
N SER A 415 -5.48 -17.87 4.36
CA SER A 415 -5.81 -18.93 5.30
C SER A 415 -4.59 -19.36 6.10
N GLY A 416 -4.80 -19.57 7.39
CA GLY A 416 -3.78 -20.14 8.27
C GLY A 416 -3.65 -21.65 8.05
N ILE A 417 -2.81 -22.31 8.84
CA ILE A 417 -2.77 -23.77 8.90
C ILE A 417 -3.50 -24.24 10.16
N ASN A 418 -4.25 -25.34 10.04
CA ASN A 418 -4.72 -26.08 11.21
C ASN A 418 -3.61 -27.01 11.70
N TYR A 419 -2.90 -26.62 12.76
CA TYR A 419 -1.88 -27.46 13.36
C TYR A 419 -1.80 -27.20 14.87
N SER A 420 -1.78 -28.27 15.65
CA SER A 420 -1.59 -28.20 17.09
C SER A 420 -0.49 -29.18 17.48
N TRP A 421 0.44 -28.70 18.29
CA TRP A 421 1.54 -29.46 18.85
C TRP A 421 1.44 -29.48 20.37
N ILE A 422 2.21 -30.36 21.02
CA ILE A 422 1.95 -30.85 22.38
C ILE A 422 1.96 -29.77 23.49
N TRP A 423 2.46 -28.55 23.22
CA TRP A 423 2.52 -27.45 24.19
C TRP A 423 1.79 -26.17 23.76
N THR A 424 0.97 -26.24 22.70
CA THR A 424 0.30 -25.05 22.13
C THR A 424 -0.50 -24.30 23.19
N GLN A 425 -1.25 -25.02 24.03
CA GLN A 425 -2.09 -24.41 25.06
C GLN A 425 -1.28 -23.71 26.15
N GLU A 426 -0.20 -24.34 26.60
CA GLU A 426 0.70 -23.84 27.64
C GLU A 426 1.38 -22.54 27.19
N ILE A 427 1.86 -22.51 25.95
CA ILE A 427 2.52 -21.35 25.35
C ILE A 427 1.51 -20.21 25.14
N ASN A 428 0.32 -20.52 24.62
CA ASN A 428 -0.74 -19.52 24.48
C ASN A 428 -1.09 -18.91 25.84
N ASN A 429 -1.15 -19.72 26.89
CA ASN A 429 -1.41 -19.25 28.24
C ASN A 429 -0.26 -18.41 28.81
N PHE A 430 0.99 -18.72 28.46
CA PHE A 430 2.14 -17.85 28.76
C PHE A 430 1.98 -16.47 28.10
N PHE A 431 1.58 -16.39 26.83
CA PHE A 431 1.36 -15.12 26.13
C PHE A 431 0.18 -14.31 26.66
N LEU A 432 -0.88 -14.97 27.16
CA LEU A 432 -2.00 -14.28 27.82
C LEU A 432 -1.55 -13.42 29.01
N HIS A 433 -0.52 -13.88 29.73
CA HIS A 433 0.02 -13.22 30.93
C HIS A 433 1.16 -12.23 30.64
N MET A 434 1.52 -12.01 29.37
CA MET A 434 2.59 -11.09 28.99
C MET A 434 2.29 -9.65 29.45
N PRO A 435 3.28 -8.93 30.01
CA PRO A 435 3.14 -7.52 30.40
C PRO A 435 2.76 -6.61 29.23
N LEU A 436 2.10 -5.48 29.54
CA LEU A 436 1.66 -4.49 28.53
C LEU A 436 2.74 -3.46 28.15
N ASP A 437 3.89 -3.47 28.83
CA ASP A 437 5.01 -2.56 28.58
C ASP A 437 6.12 -3.30 27.81
N PRO A 438 6.17 -3.20 26.47
CA PRO A 438 7.16 -3.91 25.67
C PRO A 438 8.56 -3.34 25.86
N GLU A 439 8.73 -2.06 26.19
CA GLU A 439 10.05 -1.46 26.40
C GLU A 439 10.76 -2.10 27.59
N LYS A 440 10.02 -2.41 28.66
CA LYS A 440 10.57 -3.17 29.80
C LYS A 440 11.00 -4.57 29.42
N ILE A 441 10.21 -5.27 28.59
CA ILE A 441 10.54 -6.62 28.12
C ILE A 441 11.84 -6.59 27.32
N ILE A 442 11.93 -5.68 26.36
CA ILE A 442 13.06 -5.56 25.44
C ILE A 442 14.33 -5.10 26.17
N SER A 443 14.21 -4.09 27.05
CA SER A 443 15.34 -3.63 27.86
C SER A 443 15.87 -4.73 28.77
N THR A 444 15.00 -5.56 29.34
CA THR A 444 15.43 -6.72 30.15
C THR A 444 16.17 -7.76 29.30
N PHE A 445 15.68 -8.07 28.11
CA PHE A 445 16.34 -9.01 27.20
C PHE A 445 17.71 -8.49 26.74
N ASN A 446 17.79 -7.22 26.36
CA ASN A 446 19.05 -6.57 25.98
C ASN A 446 20.04 -6.51 27.15
N MET A 447 19.58 -6.14 28.35
CA MET A 447 20.41 -6.09 29.56
C MET A 447 21.04 -7.45 29.88
N LEU A 448 20.30 -8.54 29.67
CA LEU A 448 20.77 -9.90 29.92
C LEU A 448 21.59 -10.48 28.76
N GLY A 449 21.73 -9.75 27.65
CA GLY A 449 22.46 -10.20 26.45
C GLY A 449 21.67 -11.17 25.55
N LEU A 450 20.38 -11.39 25.81
CA LEU A 450 19.54 -12.35 25.06
C LEU A 450 19.30 -11.93 23.61
N SER A 451 19.29 -10.62 23.33
CA SER A 451 19.08 -10.08 21.98
C SER A 451 20.20 -10.43 21.00
N GLU A 452 21.40 -10.74 21.52
CA GLU A 452 22.63 -10.87 20.74
C GLU A 452 23.03 -12.34 20.48
N VAL A 453 22.36 -13.30 21.12
CA VAL A 453 22.70 -14.72 21.01
C VAL A 453 21.71 -15.49 20.11
N ASP A 454 22.16 -16.65 19.63
CA ASP A 454 21.31 -17.58 18.89
C ASP A 454 20.41 -18.42 19.82
N ALA A 455 19.53 -19.20 19.21
CA ALA A 455 18.55 -20.00 19.95
C ALA A 455 19.20 -21.08 20.85
N PRO A 456 20.17 -21.88 20.37
CA PRO A 456 20.86 -22.87 21.20
C PRO A 456 21.55 -22.26 22.43
N GLU A 457 22.25 -21.13 22.24
CA GLU A 457 22.97 -20.47 23.34
C GLU A 457 22.02 -19.84 24.35
N ALA A 458 20.95 -19.19 23.89
CA ALA A 458 19.90 -18.66 24.76
C ALA A 458 19.23 -19.77 25.59
N ARG A 459 18.96 -20.92 24.98
CA ARG A 459 18.37 -22.07 25.66
C ARG A 459 19.29 -22.65 26.73
N LEU A 460 20.57 -22.85 26.39
CA LEU A 460 21.57 -23.35 27.34
C LEU A 460 21.68 -22.44 28.56
N TRP A 461 21.75 -21.12 28.32
CA TRP A 461 21.77 -20.13 29.39
C TRP A 461 20.49 -20.17 30.24
N TYR A 462 19.33 -20.26 29.61
CA TYR A 462 18.05 -20.30 30.32
C TYR A 462 17.96 -21.51 31.27
N GLU A 463 18.41 -22.69 30.81
CA GLU A 463 18.33 -23.94 31.58
C GLU A 463 19.44 -24.08 32.63
N SER A 464 20.66 -23.63 32.33
CA SER A 464 21.85 -23.94 33.15
C SER A 464 22.54 -22.71 33.77
N GLY A 465 22.17 -21.50 33.35
CA GLY A 465 22.87 -20.27 33.74
C GLY A 465 24.28 -20.15 33.14
N SER A 466 24.61 -21.03 32.20
CA SER A 466 25.91 -21.06 31.51
C SER A 466 25.74 -20.61 30.07
N GLY A 467 26.35 -19.48 29.71
CA GLY A 467 26.43 -18.98 28.33
C GLY A 467 27.71 -18.19 28.10
N ALA A 468 28.12 -17.97 26.85
CA ALA A 468 29.24 -17.09 26.56
C ALA A 468 28.79 -15.62 26.61
N PRO A 469 29.71 -14.66 26.81
CA PRO A 469 29.42 -13.24 26.60
C PRO A 469 28.75 -13.03 25.23
N PRO A 470 27.69 -12.20 25.14
CA PRO A 470 27.34 -11.14 26.08
C PRO A 470 26.35 -11.52 27.21
N LEU A 471 26.04 -12.81 27.38
CA LEU A 471 25.06 -13.24 28.38
C LEU A 471 25.51 -12.93 29.81
N VAL A 472 24.58 -12.44 30.62
CA VAL A 472 24.80 -12.21 32.05
C VAL A 472 24.70 -13.53 32.80
N ASN A 473 25.82 -14.03 33.31
CA ASN A 473 25.89 -15.24 34.12
C ASN A 473 26.07 -14.88 35.60
N ILE A 474 25.23 -15.45 36.47
CA ILE A 474 25.31 -15.28 37.93
C ILE A 474 25.49 -16.64 38.56
N SER A 475 26.60 -16.84 39.27
CA SER A 475 26.92 -18.12 39.91
C SER A 475 25.80 -18.58 40.84
N GLY A 476 25.33 -19.82 40.65
CA GLY A 476 24.26 -20.43 41.46
C GLY A 476 22.84 -20.16 40.96
N PHE A 477 22.66 -19.42 39.86
CA PHE A 477 21.34 -19.13 39.28
C PHE A 477 21.29 -19.54 37.80
N THR A 478 20.20 -20.18 37.39
CA THR A 478 19.90 -20.39 35.97
C THR A 478 19.37 -19.11 35.32
N GLY A 479 19.44 -18.99 33.99
CA GLY A 479 18.85 -17.84 33.30
C GLY A 479 17.36 -17.67 33.57
N ARG A 480 16.63 -18.79 33.74
CA ARG A 480 15.26 -18.79 34.24
C ARG A 480 15.13 -18.14 35.62
N GLN A 481 15.93 -18.55 36.59
CA GLN A 481 15.88 -18.00 37.95
C GLN A 481 16.26 -16.51 37.99
N ILE A 482 17.17 -16.09 37.10
CA ILE A 482 17.49 -14.68 36.90
C ILE A 482 16.25 -13.93 36.41
N LEU A 483 15.58 -14.39 35.33
CA LEU A 483 14.35 -13.80 34.80
C LEU A 483 13.17 -13.83 35.77
N GLU A 484 13.10 -14.83 36.66
CA GLU A 484 12.14 -14.90 37.76
C GLU A 484 12.44 -13.87 38.87
N GLY A 485 13.59 -13.19 38.82
CA GLY A 485 13.98 -12.12 39.74
C GLY A 485 14.72 -12.60 40.99
N TYR A 486 15.06 -13.90 41.11
CA TYR A 486 15.75 -14.43 42.29
C TYR A 486 17.18 -13.89 42.46
N ALA A 487 17.76 -13.34 41.39
CA ALA A 487 19.13 -12.80 41.39
C ALA A 487 19.17 -11.26 41.38
N ASN A 488 18.07 -10.55 41.69
CA ASN A 488 18.01 -9.09 41.61
C ASN A 488 19.07 -8.36 42.46
N ASP A 489 19.37 -8.86 43.65
CA ASP A 489 20.44 -8.30 44.50
C ASP A 489 21.81 -8.43 43.81
N LYS A 490 22.05 -9.57 43.14
CA LYS A 490 23.29 -9.84 42.39
C LYS A 490 23.39 -9.03 41.11
N LEU A 491 22.29 -8.82 40.39
CA LEU A 491 22.26 -7.90 39.26
C LEU A 491 22.65 -6.48 39.69
N THR A 492 22.14 -6.03 40.83
CA THR A 492 22.47 -4.71 41.40
C THR A 492 23.94 -4.61 41.82
N GLU A 493 24.50 -5.65 42.44
CA GLU A 493 25.94 -5.74 42.76
C GLU A 493 26.82 -5.65 41.49
N MET A 494 26.34 -6.13 40.35
CA MET A 494 26.99 -6.05 39.04
C MET A 494 26.76 -4.71 38.32
N GLY A 495 26.05 -3.76 38.93
CA GLY A 495 25.73 -2.46 38.34
C GLY A 495 24.60 -2.49 37.31
N LEU A 496 23.82 -3.57 37.26
CA LEU A 496 22.65 -3.72 36.38
C LEU A 496 21.35 -3.39 37.13
N THR A 497 20.30 -3.10 36.38
CA THR A 497 18.97 -2.91 36.96
C THR A 497 18.33 -4.24 37.37
N PRO A 498 17.58 -4.30 38.49
CA PRO A 498 16.82 -5.49 38.84
C PRO A 498 15.74 -5.78 37.79
N ILE A 499 15.36 -7.06 37.68
CA ILE A 499 14.28 -7.48 36.78
C ILE A 499 12.96 -6.83 37.23
N PRO A 500 12.23 -6.15 36.33
CA PRO A 500 10.93 -5.56 36.65
C PRO A 500 9.94 -6.59 37.22
N PRO A 501 9.14 -6.25 38.27
CA PRO A 501 8.23 -7.18 38.92
C PRO A 501 7.24 -7.86 37.98
N GLU A 502 6.74 -7.15 36.96
CA GLU A 502 5.83 -7.68 35.95
C GLU A 502 6.49 -8.75 35.06
N ILE A 503 7.78 -8.61 34.76
CA ILE A 503 8.55 -9.58 33.97
C ILE A 503 8.89 -10.78 34.84
N SER A 504 9.35 -10.55 36.07
CA SER A 504 9.57 -11.60 37.07
C SER A 504 8.32 -12.45 37.27
N LYS A 505 7.15 -11.81 37.42
CA LYS A 505 5.85 -12.50 37.52
C LYS A 505 5.51 -13.30 36.26
N TRP A 506 5.78 -12.75 35.08
CA TRP A 506 5.52 -13.42 33.81
C TRP A 506 6.40 -14.66 33.62
N PHE A 507 7.70 -14.57 33.93
CA PHE A 507 8.62 -15.72 33.85
C PHE A 507 8.48 -16.72 35.00
N SER A 508 7.86 -16.32 36.12
CA SER A 508 7.44 -17.23 37.18
C SER A 508 6.21 -18.07 36.82
N HIS A 509 5.57 -17.81 35.67
CA HIS A 509 4.44 -18.61 35.21
C HIS A 509 4.90 -20.07 34.96
N PRO A 510 4.11 -21.10 35.34
CA PRO A 510 4.50 -22.50 35.18
C PRO A 510 4.91 -22.91 33.76
N TYR A 511 4.40 -22.19 32.76
CA TYR A 511 4.64 -22.45 31.35
C TYR A 511 5.76 -21.63 30.69
N SER A 512 6.48 -20.79 31.45
CA SER A 512 7.60 -20.00 30.91
C SER A 512 8.67 -20.88 30.26
N LYS A 513 8.95 -22.06 30.84
CA LYS A 513 9.87 -23.03 30.23
C LYS A 513 9.39 -23.49 28.86
N TYR A 514 8.11 -23.86 28.71
CA TYR A 514 7.57 -24.31 27.42
C TYR A 514 7.64 -23.21 26.36
N ALA A 515 7.44 -21.95 26.75
CA ALA A 515 7.55 -20.81 25.84
C ALA A 515 9.01 -20.58 25.39
N VAL A 516 9.98 -20.62 26.30
CA VAL A 516 11.40 -20.48 25.90
C VAL A 516 11.86 -21.68 25.08
N ASP A 517 11.50 -22.90 25.46
CA ASP A 517 11.79 -24.11 24.68
C ASP A 517 11.18 -24.03 23.28
N TRP A 518 9.95 -23.53 23.15
CA TRP A 518 9.31 -23.29 21.85
C TRP A 518 10.07 -22.31 20.99
N ALA A 519 10.40 -21.15 21.56
CA ALA A 519 11.06 -20.08 20.82
C ALA A 519 12.46 -20.49 20.37
N THR A 520 13.14 -21.32 21.16
CA THR A 520 14.54 -21.72 20.95
C THR A 520 14.73 -23.11 20.35
N PHE A 521 13.65 -23.84 20.04
CA PHE A 521 13.76 -25.17 19.45
C PHE A 521 14.48 -25.14 18.09
N ASP A 522 15.33 -26.13 17.77
CA ASP A 522 16.15 -26.14 16.54
C ASP A 522 15.32 -26.09 15.24
N GLY A 523 14.09 -26.61 15.23
CA GLY A 523 13.14 -26.46 14.12
C GLY A 523 12.51 -25.06 14.00
N ASN A 524 12.69 -24.21 15.01
CA ASN A 524 12.08 -22.90 15.21
C ASN A 524 13.13 -21.78 15.34
N ILE A 525 14.38 -21.97 14.93
CA ILE A 525 15.46 -20.94 15.02
C ILE A 525 14.99 -19.56 14.51
N LYS A 526 14.11 -19.53 13.51
CA LYS A 526 13.53 -18.30 12.97
C LYS A 526 12.57 -17.58 13.96
N ILE A 527 11.85 -18.30 14.81
CA ILE A 527 10.97 -17.73 15.85
C ILE A 527 11.83 -16.95 16.86
N TRP A 528 12.94 -17.54 17.31
CA TRP A 528 13.85 -16.86 18.25
C TRP A 528 14.29 -15.48 17.75
N GLU A 529 14.59 -15.34 16.46
CA GLU A 529 15.02 -14.06 15.89
C GLU A 529 13.99 -12.93 16.02
N THR A 530 12.70 -13.27 15.99
CA THR A 530 11.63 -12.30 16.24
C THR A 530 11.39 -12.17 17.75
N PHE A 531 11.29 -13.29 18.47
CA PHE A 531 10.98 -13.35 19.90
C PHE A 531 12.01 -12.61 20.74
N LYS A 532 13.31 -12.81 20.52
CA LYS A 532 14.38 -12.19 21.31
C LYS A 532 14.43 -10.66 21.19
N ARG A 533 13.87 -10.13 20.10
CA ARG A 533 13.82 -8.68 19.81
C ARG A 533 12.54 -8.05 20.32
N ASN A 534 11.40 -8.72 20.10
CA ASN A 534 10.10 -8.22 20.51
C ASN A 534 9.09 -9.37 20.68
N PRO A 535 8.97 -9.93 21.90
CA PRO A 535 7.99 -10.98 22.20
C PRO A 535 6.53 -10.53 22.00
N THR A 536 6.24 -9.22 22.01
CA THR A 536 4.87 -8.68 21.93
C THR A 536 4.21 -8.78 20.58
N LEU A 537 4.97 -9.24 19.58
CA LEU A 537 4.48 -9.56 18.25
C LEU A 537 3.79 -10.93 18.19
N TYR A 538 3.95 -11.75 19.24
CA TYR A 538 3.28 -13.03 19.40
C TYR A 538 2.12 -12.91 20.40
N THR A 539 0.99 -13.50 20.04
CA THR A 539 -0.14 -13.79 20.91
C THR A 539 -0.25 -15.27 21.25
N ASN A 540 0.36 -16.13 20.45
CA ASN A 540 0.23 -17.57 20.53
C ASN A 540 1.42 -18.32 19.90
N ALA A 541 1.48 -19.65 20.08
CA ALA A 541 2.59 -20.48 19.61
C ALA A 541 2.68 -20.69 18.08
N ASN A 542 1.59 -20.36 17.40
CA ASN A 542 1.27 -20.71 16.03
C ASN A 542 1.13 -19.47 15.13
N ASP A 543 1.49 -18.29 15.63
CA ASP A 543 1.34 -17.04 14.89
C ASP A 543 2.19 -17.06 13.61
N THR A 544 1.61 -16.53 12.55
CA THR A 544 2.25 -16.38 11.25
C THR A 544 2.22 -14.93 10.79
N PHE A 545 3.21 -14.56 9.98
CA PHE A 545 3.45 -13.17 9.58
C PHE A 545 3.48 -13.03 8.06
N LEU A 546 2.76 -12.05 7.53
CA LEU A 546 2.92 -11.58 6.17
C LEU A 546 3.40 -10.13 6.21
N GLN A 547 4.63 -9.89 5.74
CA GLN A 547 5.18 -8.55 5.61
C GLN A 547 4.69 -7.93 4.30
N ALA A 548 3.62 -7.14 4.35
CA ALA A 548 2.99 -6.60 3.16
C ALA A 548 2.27 -5.26 3.37
N VAL A 549 2.16 -4.51 2.28
CA VAL A 549 1.23 -3.39 2.12
C VAL A 549 0.14 -3.85 1.17
N ILE A 550 -1.09 -3.88 1.64
CA ILE A 550 -2.23 -4.44 0.90
C ILE A 550 -3.18 -3.32 0.50
N PHE A 551 -3.53 -3.30 -0.78
CA PHE A 551 -4.54 -2.46 -1.38
C PHE A 551 -5.58 -3.36 -2.02
N THR A 552 -6.83 -3.21 -1.62
CA THR A 552 -7.92 -4.02 -2.16
C THR A 552 -9.17 -3.17 -2.36
N HIS A 553 -9.87 -3.41 -3.47
CA HIS A 553 -11.21 -2.92 -3.70
C HIS A 553 -12.28 -3.89 -3.17
N GLY A 554 -11.88 -5.08 -2.71
CA GLY A 554 -12.76 -6.06 -2.08
C GLY A 554 -12.65 -6.06 -0.55
N THR A 555 -12.88 -7.24 0.00
CA THR A 555 -12.75 -7.59 1.42
C THR A 555 -11.46 -8.36 1.66
N LEU A 556 -10.68 -7.95 2.66
CA LEU A 556 -9.57 -8.78 3.15
C LEU A 556 -10.08 -9.71 4.26
N THR A 557 -9.95 -11.01 4.08
CA THR A 557 -10.25 -12.03 5.09
C THR A 557 -8.97 -12.71 5.55
N LEU A 558 -8.65 -12.58 6.84
CA LEU A 558 -7.61 -13.34 7.53
C LEU A 558 -8.27 -14.50 8.26
N ASP A 559 -8.12 -15.69 7.70
CA ASP A 559 -9.00 -16.82 7.97
C ASP A 559 -8.32 -17.88 8.83
N ALA A 560 -8.46 -17.71 10.14
CA ALA A 560 -8.14 -18.71 11.16
C ALA A 560 -9.42 -19.04 11.94
N TYR A 561 -10.12 -20.10 11.55
CA TYR A 561 -11.51 -20.33 11.99
C TYR A 561 -11.68 -20.80 13.45
N ASP A 562 -10.61 -21.18 14.18
CA ASP A 562 -10.73 -21.68 15.56
C ASP A 562 -9.37 -21.70 16.31
N THR A 563 -9.39 -22.07 17.60
CA THR A 563 -8.27 -22.29 18.54
C THR A 563 -7.18 -23.28 18.10
N GLY A 564 -7.38 -23.99 16.98
CA GLY A 564 -6.37 -24.87 16.36
C GLY A 564 -5.70 -24.29 15.10
N TRP A 565 -6.16 -23.14 14.61
CA TRP A 565 -5.60 -22.50 13.43
C TRP A 565 -4.53 -21.48 13.80
N TYR A 566 -3.56 -21.32 12.90
CA TYR A 566 -2.47 -20.36 13.01
C TYR A 566 -3.05 -18.95 12.76
N PRO A 567 -3.00 -18.02 13.73
CA PRO A 567 -3.39 -16.65 13.48
C PRO A 567 -2.45 -16.03 12.46
N ILE A 568 -3.01 -15.10 11.70
CA ILE A 568 -2.30 -14.37 10.66
C ILE A 568 -2.12 -12.94 11.11
N HIS A 569 -0.87 -12.48 11.14
CA HIS A 569 -0.52 -11.09 11.38
C HIS A 569 0.02 -10.46 10.11
N ILE A 570 -0.68 -9.43 9.61
CA ILE A 570 -0.15 -8.59 8.54
C ILE A 570 0.79 -7.57 9.18
N VAL A 571 2.07 -7.62 8.85
CA VAL A 571 3.07 -6.62 9.28
C VAL A 571 3.20 -5.59 8.16
N GLY A 572 2.68 -4.39 8.37
CA GLY A 572 2.63 -3.34 7.35
C GLY A 572 1.35 -2.53 7.44
N CYS A 573 0.66 -2.36 6.31
CA CYS A 573 -0.56 -1.56 6.22
C CYS A 573 -1.60 -2.24 5.33
N VAL A 574 -2.88 -2.03 5.64
CA VAL A 574 -3.99 -2.48 4.79
C VAL A 574 -4.88 -1.30 4.43
N ILE A 575 -5.18 -1.16 3.15
CA ILE A 575 -6.11 -0.18 2.60
C ILE A 575 -7.19 -0.94 1.85
N ALA A 576 -8.41 -0.93 2.38
CA ALA A 576 -9.58 -1.57 1.77
C ALA A 576 -10.61 -0.50 1.41
N ARG A 577 -10.97 -0.41 0.14
CA ARG A 577 -11.90 0.61 -0.37
C ARG A 577 -13.07 -0.02 -1.12
N ARG A 578 -14.20 0.68 -1.13
CA ARG A 578 -15.39 0.35 -1.91
C ARG A 578 -15.44 1.28 -3.10
N THR A 579 -15.19 0.76 -4.28
CA THR A 579 -15.18 1.51 -5.54
C THR A 579 -16.15 0.90 -6.55
N SER A 580 -16.30 1.51 -7.72
CA SER A 580 -17.14 0.96 -8.79
C SER A 580 -16.59 -0.32 -9.42
N VAL A 581 -15.33 -0.66 -9.15
CA VAL A 581 -14.68 -1.90 -9.62
C VAL A 581 -14.76 -3.04 -8.60
N SER A 582 -15.26 -2.76 -7.39
CA SER A 582 -15.50 -3.76 -6.35
C SER A 582 -16.57 -4.78 -6.78
N PRO A 583 -16.45 -6.07 -6.41
CA PRO A 583 -17.53 -7.03 -6.61
C PRO A 583 -18.81 -6.60 -5.87
N THR A 584 -19.98 -6.90 -6.43
CA THR A 584 -21.25 -6.39 -5.88
C THR A 584 -21.49 -6.93 -4.46
N GLY A 585 -21.56 -6.03 -3.47
CA GLY A 585 -21.75 -6.41 -2.06
C GLY A 585 -20.46 -6.75 -1.31
N HIS A 586 -19.31 -6.71 -1.98
CA HIS A 586 -18.00 -7.04 -1.44
C HIS A 586 -17.11 -5.80 -1.63
N GLY A 587 -16.74 -5.12 -0.55
CA GLY A 587 -15.91 -3.92 -0.71
C GLY A 587 -15.66 -3.15 0.57
N GLY A 588 -14.38 -2.90 0.81
CA GLY A 588 -13.89 -2.04 1.87
C GLY A 588 -13.87 -2.67 3.26
N ASN A 589 -14.20 -3.95 3.42
CA ASN A 589 -14.21 -4.60 4.74
C ASN A 589 -12.87 -5.29 5.05
N VAL A 590 -12.61 -5.50 6.34
CA VAL A 590 -11.53 -6.38 6.81
C VAL A 590 -12.05 -7.32 7.89
N ASP A 591 -11.93 -8.62 7.67
CA ASP A 591 -12.34 -9.65 8.61
C ASP A 591 -11.12 -10.38 9.17
N CYS A 592 -10.82 -10.13 10.44
CA CYS A 592 -9.78 -10.80 11.19
C CYS A 592 -10.38 -11.91 12.06
N ARG A 593 -10.02 -13.18 11.80
CA ARG A 593 -10.55 -14.34 12.54
C ARG A 593 -9.47 -15.05 13.35
N GLY A 594 -9.84 -15.66 14.47
CA GLY A 594 -8.97 -16.56 15.25
C GLY A 594 -7.75 -15.87 15.86
N GLY A 595 -7.87 -14.61 16.29
CA GLY A 595 -6.75 -13.83 16.82
C GLY A 595 -5.83 -13.21 15.77
N SER A 596 -6.17 -13.33 14.49
CA SER A 596 -5.47 -12.63 13.41
C SER A 596 -5.55 -11.11 13.60
N SER A 597 -4.53 -10.38 13.14
CA SER A 597 -4.47 -8.93 13.31
C SER A 597 -3.60 -8.23 12.27
N ILE A 598 -3.58 -6.90 12.35
CA ILE A 598 -2.68 -6.05 11.58
C ILE A 598 -1.72 -5.40 12.58
N ILE A 599 -0.42 -5.63 12.39
CA ILE A 599 0.66 -5.00 13.12
C ILE A 599 1.19 -3.87 12.23
N LEU A 600 1.00 -2.63 12.68
CA LEU A 600 1.29 -1.46 11.85
C LEU A 600 2.80 -1.28 11.66
N TYR A 601 3.23 -1.12 10.41
CA TYR A 601 4.59 -0.66 10.07
C TYR A 601 4.49 0.28 8.85
N PRO A 602 4.36 1.60 9.07
CA PRO A 602 4.06 2.57 8.02
C PRO A 602 5.20 2.74 7.01
N GLU A 603 6.45 2.48 7.39
CA GLU A 603 7.62 2.69 6.55
C GLU A 603 7.64 1.75 5.33
N TYR A 604 6.95 0.60 5.37
CA TYR A 604 6.76 -0.23 4.16
C TYR A 604 5.95 0.51 3.10
N PHE A 605 4.94 1.26 3.51
CA PHE A 605 4.18 2.10 2.60
C PHE A 605 5.03 3.27 2.10
N GLU A 606 5.73 3.97 3.00
CA GLU A 606 6.59 5.11 2.63
C GLU A 606 7.69 4.70 1.64
N ALA A 607 8.32 3.55 1.86
CA ALA A 607 9.32 2.98 0.95
C ALA A 607 8.78 2.68 -0.46
N ARG A 608 7.46 2.66 -0.63
CA ARG A 608 6.74 2.33 -1.87
C ARG A 608 6.01 3.53 -2.49
N SER A 609 5.78 4.58 -1.72
CA SER A 609 5.06 5.80 -2.12
C SER A 609 5.62 6.54 -3.34
N GLY A 610 6.91 6.36 -3.65
CA GLY A 610 7.55 6.90 -4.87
C GLY A 610 7.57 5.94 -6.09
N LYS A 611 7.05 4.72 -5.95
CA LYS A 611 7.08 3.66 -6.99
C LYS A 611 5.71 3.13 -7.39
N VAL A 612 4.76 3.16 -6.46
CA VAL A 612 3.35 2.97 -6.75
C VAL A 612 2.84 4.35 -7.18
N VAL A 613 2.14 4.47 -8.31
CA VAL A 613 1.43 5.71 -8.70
C VAL A 613 0.21 5.85 -7.79
N ILE A 614 0.50 6.01 -6.50
CA ILE A 614 -0.36 6.66 -5.54
C ILE A 614 -0.27 8.11 -5.95
N LYS A 615 -1.39 8.73 -6.37
CA LYS A 615 -1.43 10.18 -6.60
C LYS A 615 -0.64 10.84 -5.44
N PRO A 616 0.48 11.49 -5.76
CA PRO A 616 1.67 11.58 -4.91
C PRO A 616 1.29 12.09 -3.54
N LEU A 617 1.55 11.36 -2.43
CA LEU A 617 1.62 11.71 -0.97
C LEU A 617 0.78 12.88 -0.38
N LEU A 618 -0.10 13.44 -1.20
CA LEU A 618 -0.46 14.83 -1.36
C LEU A 618 -1.52 14.80 -2.48
N THR A 619 -2.68 14.22 -2.17
CA THR A 619 -3.75 13.97 -3.15
C THR A 619 -4.26 15.30 -3.71
N ILE A 620 -4.41 15.41 -5.03
CA ILE A 620 -5.03 16.56 -5.70
C ILE A 620 -6.55 16.46 -5.53
N TYR A 621 -7.14 17.36 -4.75
CA TYR A 621 -8.58 17.38 -4.49
C TYR A 621 -9.37 18.19 -5.53
N ALA A 622 -8.72 19.15 -6.16
CA ALA A 622 -9.34 19.99 -7.17
C ALA A 622 -8.28 20.42 -8.20
N TRP A 623 -8.65 20.35 -9.47
CA TRP A 623 -7.89 20.88 -10.60
C TRP A 623 -8.80 21.82 -11.39
N GLU A 624 -8.39 23.07 -11.52
CA GLU A 624 -9.13 24.08 -12.27
C GLU A 624 -8.19 24.84 -13.20
N GLU A 625 -8.52 24.86 -14.49
CA GLU A 625 -7.93 25.81 -15.45
C GLU A 625 -8.55 27.18 -15.21
N LEU A 626 -7.72 28.14 -14.84
CA LEU A 626 -8.13 29.52 -14.63
C LEU A 626 -7.92 30.27 -15.96
N TYR A 627 -9.02 30.75 -16.54
CA TYR A 627 -9.07 31.43 -17.85
C TYR A 627 -8.30 32.76 -17.90
#